data_AF-Q1YP93-F1
#
_entry.id   AF-Q1YP93-F1
#
_cell.length_a   1.000
_cell.length_b   1.000
_cell.length_c   1.000
_cell.angle_alpha   90.00
_cell.angle_beta   90.00
_cell.angle_gamma   90.00
#
_symmetry.space_group_name_H-M   'P 1'
#
loop_
_entity.id
_entity.type
_entity.pdbx_description
1 polymer ?
#
loop_
_entity_poly.entity_id
_entity_poly.type
_entity_poly.pdbx_seq_one_letter_code
_entity_poly.pdbx_strand_id
1 'polypeptide(L)' 'MNIPGWRLHPLKGSRNKQWVINVSGNWRVVFEFIDGHVYVVNYEDYH' A
#
# COMPACT_ATOMS: atom_id res chain seq x y z
N MET A 1 5.68 -6.04 8.61
CA MET A 1 4.53 -5.86 9.52
C MET A 1 3.44 -6.84 9.11
N ASN A 2 2.96 -7.69 10.02
CA ASN A 2 1.86 -8.62 9.74
C ASN A 2 0.67 -8.30 10.67
N ILE A 3 -0.01 -7.19 10.38
CA ILE A 3 -1.20 -6.76 11.12
C ILE A 3 -2.41 -7.36 10.42
N PRO A 4 -3.15 -8.28 11.07
CA PRO A 4 -4.34 -8.88 10.49
C PRO A 4 -5.37 -7.79 10.15
N GLY A 5 -5.85 -7.76 8.91
CA GLY A 5 -6.85 -6.80 8.43
C GLY A 5 -6.32 -5.78 7.41
N TRP A 6 -5.03 -5.45 7.42
CA TRP A 6 -4.47 -4.46 6.50
C TRP A 6 -4.21 -5.00 5.10
N ARG A 7 -4.22 -6.33 4.93
CA ARG A 7 -4.00 -7.04 3.65
C ARG A 7 -2.82 -6.45 2.88
N LEU A 8 -1.69 -6.23 3.57
CA LEU A 8 -0.48 -5.68 2.97
C LEU A 8 0.00 -6.59 1.84
N HIS A 9 0.09 -6.05 0.63
CA HIS A 9 0.65 -6.78 -0.51
C HIS A 9 1.40 -5.83 -1.46
N PRO A 10 2.48 -6.30 -2.11
CA PRO A 10 3.16 -5.53 -3.13
C PRO A 10 2.30 -5.48 -4.40
N LEU A 11 2.37 -4.37 -5.12
CA LEU A 11 1.79 -4.26 -6.45
C LEU A 11 2.60 -5.09 -7.45
N LYS A 12 1.96 -5.50 -8.54
CA LYS A 12 2.60 -6.29 -9.60
C LYS A 12 3.08 -5.39 -10.75
N GLY A 13 3.99 -5.91 -11.58
CA GLY A 13 4.48 -5.22 -12.78
C GLY A 13 5.47 -4.10 -12.47
N SER A 14 5.35 -2.97 -13.17
CA SER A 14 6.23 -1.79 -13.01
C SER A 14 6.16 -1.14 -11.63
N ARG A 15 5.13 -1.46 -10.84
CA ARG A 15 4.90 -0.91 -9.49
C ARG A 15 5.35 -1.87 -8.38
N ASN A 16 6.24 -2.83 -8.65
CA ASN A 16 6.69 -3.84 -7.68
C ASN A 16 7.42 -3.30 -6.43
N LYS A 17 7.83 -2.02 -6.44
CA LYS A 17 8.38 -1.32 -5.27
C LYS A 17 7.31 -0.67 -4.39
N GLN A 18 6.06 -0.64 -4.87
CA GLN A 18 4.92 -0.06 -4.20
C GLN A 18 4.13 -1.13 -3.46
N TRP A 19 3.65 -0.74 -2.29
CA TRP A 19 2.88 -1.56 -1.38
C TRP A 19 1.53 -0.93 -1.16
N VAL A 20 0.52 -1.78 -0.94
CA VAL A 20 -0.83 -1.32 -0.65
C VAL A 20 -1.30 -1.85 0.69
N ILE A 21 -1.95 -0.98 1.46
CA ILE A 21 -2.70 -1.35 2.67
C ILE A 21 -4.16 -0.95 2.54
N ASN A 22 -5.02 -1.76 3.13
CA ASN A 22 -6.43 -1.47 3.34
C ASN A 22 -6.60 -0.66 4.62
N VAL A 23 -7.19 0.53 4.50
CA VAL A 23 -7.45 1.40 5.66
C VAL A 23 -8.88 1.20 6.17
N SER A 24 -9.88 1.46 5.32
CA SER A 24 -11.30 1.29 5.66
C SER A 24 -12.15 1.13 4.40
N GLY A 25 -13.08 0.17 4.40
CA GLY A 25 -13.92 -0.12 3.22
C GLY A 25 -13.12 -0.29 1.93
N ASN A 26 -13.41 0.56 0.95
CA ASN A 26 -12.79 0.59 -0.38
C ASN A 26 -11.48 1.37 -0.47
N TRP A 27 -11.10 2.09 0.60
CA TRP A 27 -9.90 2.93 0.59
C TRP A 27 -8.61 2.12 0.68
N ARG A 28 -7.65 2.51 -0.16
CA ARG A 28 -6.31 1.93 -0.25
C ARG A 28 -5.26 3.03 -0.18
N VAL A 29 -4.25 2.84 0.67
CA VAL A 29 -3.04 3.67 0.66
C VAL A 29 -1.97 2.92 -0.10
N VAL A 30 -1.39 3.58 -1.11
CA VAL A 30 -0.22 3.09 -1.84
C VAL A 30 1.01 3.84 -1.35
N PHE A 31 2.03 3.10 -0.91
CA PHE A 31 3.27 3.69 -0.43
C PHE A 31 4.50 2.93 -0.94
N GLU A 32 5.62 3.62 -0.96
CA GLU A 32 6.95 3.05 -1.21
C GLU A 32 7.73 2.98 0.08
N PHE A 33 8.50 1.91 0.24
CA PHE A 33 9.42 1.75 1.34
C PHE A 33 10.85 1.83 0.79
N ILE A 34 11.54 2.91 1.13
CA ILE A 34 12.89 3.20 0.64
C ILE A 34 13.74 3.54 1.85
N ASP A 35 14.82 2.80 2.06
CA ASP A 35 15.82 3.05 3.11
C ASP A 35 15.25 3.25 4.54
N GLY A 36 14.21 2.51 4.89
CA GLY A 36 13.57 2.60 6.21
C GLY A 36 12.48 3.67 6.30
N HIS A 37 12.28 4.46 5.25
CA HIS A 37 11.29 5.53 5.20
C HIS A 37 10.08 5.13 4.34
N VAL A 38 8.90 5.61 4.76
CA VAL A 38 7.63 5.42 4.06
C VAL A 38 7.33 6.68 3.26
N TYR A 39 7.14 6.51 1.95
CA TYR A 39 6.72 7.58 1.05
C TYR A 39 5.32 7.27 0.56
N VAL A 40 4.34 8.07 0.94
CA VAL A 40 2.97 7.90 0.46
C VAL A 40 2.92 8.37 -0.99
N VAL A 41 2.64 7.43 -1.90
CA VAL A 41 2.58 7.71 -3.35
C VAL A 41 1.16 8.07 -3.75
N ASN A 42 0.15 7.39 -3.20
CA ASN A 42 -1.23 7.67 -3.56
C ASN A 42 -2.25 7.28 -2.48
N TYR A 43 -3.41 7.92 -2.54
CA TYR A 43 -4.60 7.57 -1.77
C TYR A 43 -5.76 7.33 -2.75
N GLU A 44 -6.06 6.06 -2.99
CA GLU A 44 -7.02 5.63 -4.01
C GLU A 44 -8.29 5.07 -3.35
N ASP A 45 -9.45 5.58 -3.76
CA ASP A 45 -10.74 4.92 -3.52
C ASP A 45 -10.98 3.93 -4.66
N TYR A 46 -11.00 2.64 -4.37
CA TYR A 46 -11.37 1.61 -5.32
C TYR A 46 -12.91 1.49 -5.33
N HIS A 47 -13.58 2.31 -6.14
CA HIS A 47 -15.00 2.14 -6.49
C HIS A 47 -15.15 1.66 -7.94
#